data_AF-A0A536WET7-F1
#
_entry.id   AF-A0A536WET7-F1
#
_cell.length_a   1.000
_cell.length_b   1.000
_cell.length_c   1.000
_cell.angle_alpha   90.00
_cell.angle_beta   90.00
_cell.angle_gamma   90.00
#
_symmetry.space_group_name_H-M   'P 1'
#
loop_
_entity.id
_entity.type
_entity.pdbx_description
1 polymer ?
#
loop_
_entity_poly.entity_id
_entity_poly.type
_entity_poly.pdbx_seq_one_letter_code
_entity_poly.pdbx_strand_id
1 'polypeptide(L)'
;DTTSLSIRERRGDNEATMQRQDALARIRELVAQGASRAQARMVALDQLALQASALATMDYDFLFDKVRRQLVIGYNVGEHRCDSSYYDLLASEARLCNFIAIAQGELPQESWFALGRLLTITGGEPVLLSWGGSMFEYLMPLLVMPTYENTLLDQTCVAAVERQIEYGRERGVPWGISECGYNTVDVHLNYQYRAFGVPDLGLKRGLGEDLVVAPYASALALMVTPEAACLNLQRLAADGLAGRLGLFEAIDYTPSRQRRGESSAVVRSFMAHHQGMSLLAFAYLLLGRPMQKRFESDPLFQATLLLLQERIPRATAFHANTPDLSELRVAASGPEMPVRVLASPDTAIPEVQLLSNGRYHVMVTNAGGGSSRWKDLAV
;
A
#
# COMPACT_ATOMS: atom_id res chain seq x y z
N ASP A 1 -46.98 24.71 -73.44
CA ASP A 1 -45.81 25.58 -73.18
C ASP A 1 -45.06 25.14 -71.93
N THR A 2 -44.11 24.24 -72.10
CA THR A 2 -43.30 23.69 -70.99
C THR A 2 -41.87 23.51 -71.48
N THR A 3 -41.12 24.60 -71.64
CA THR A 3 -39.67 24.53 -71.93
C THR A 3 -39.02 25.89 -71.69
N SER A 4 -38.74 26.23 -70.42
CA SER A 4 -37.63 27.13 -70.04
C SER A 4 -37.53 27.27 -68.52
N LEU A 5 -37.25 26.17 -67.82
CA LEU A 5 -36.57 26.28 -66.52
C LEU A 5 -35.23 26.96 -66.78
N SER A 6 -34.97 28.09 -66.13
CA SER A 6 -33.84 28.94 -66.43
C SER A 6 -32.54 28.15 -66.23
N ILE A 7 -31.59 28.29 -67.15
CA ILE A 7 -30.29 27.60 -67.11
C ILE A 7 -29.57 27.84 -65.77
N ARG A 8 -29.87 28.96 -65.08
CA ARG A 8 -29.35 29.27 -63.74
C ARG A 8 -29.90 28.37 -62.63
N GLU A 9 -31.20 28.09 -62.61
CA GLU A 9 -31.81 27.21 -61.58
C GLU A 9 -31.31 25.77 -61.72
N ARG A 10 -31.20 25.26 -62.96
CA ARG A 10 -30.63 23.93 -63.23
C ARG A 10 -29.14 23.82 -62.84
N ARG A 11 -28.40 24.93 -62.88
CA ARG A 11 -26.98 24.97 -62.47
C ARG A 11 -26.84 24.94 -60.95
N GLY A 12 -27.70 25.66 -60.23
CA GLY A 12 -27.75 25.65 -58.77
C GLY A 12 -28.17 24.30 -58.18
N ASP A 13 -29.15 23.62 -58.78
CA ASP A 13 -29.56 22.26 -58.36
C ASP A 13 -28.48 21.21 -58.63
N ASN A 14 -27.73 21.33 -59.74
CA ASN A 14 -26.60 20.46 -60.04
C ASN A 14 -25.42 20.69 -59.08
N GLU A 15 -25.11 21.95 -58.74
CA GLU A 15 -24.07 22.26 -57.75
C GLU A 15 -24.44 21.76 -56.35
N ALA A 16 -25.70 21.94 -55.91
CA ALA A 16 -26.19 21.42 -54.64
C ALA A 16 -26.18 19.87 -54.60
N THR A 17 -26.52 19.22 -55.71
CA THR A 17 -26.48 17.76 -55.84
C THR A 17 -25.05 17.23 -55.83
N MET A 18 -24.12 17.89 -56.52
CA MET A 18 -22.68 17.55 -56.49
C MET A 18 -22.10 17.72 -55.09
N GLN A 19 -22.38 18.85 -54.41
CA GLN A 19 -21.93 19.07 -53.03
C GLN A 19 -22.46 18.02 -52.06
N ARG A 20 -23.71 17.57 -52.26
CA ARG A 20 -24.30 16.48 -51.46
C ARG A 20 -23.66 15.12 -51.75
N GLN A 21 -23.33 14.83 -53.01
CA GLN A 21 -22.62 13.61 -53.39
C GLN A 21 -21.19 13.59 -52.84
N ASP A 22 -20.47 14.71 -52.89
CA ASP A 22 -19.13 14.87 -52.31
C ASP A 22 -19.17 14.72 -50.78
N ALA A 23 -20.16 15.31 -50.11
CA ALA A 23 -20.36 15.14 -48.68
C ALA A 23 -20.64 13.68 -48.29
N LEU A 24 -21.48 12.97 -49.06
CA LEU A 24 -21.76 11.55 -48.84
C LEU A 24 -20.53 10.66 -49.10
N ALA A 25 -19.75 10.96 -50.15
CA ALA A 25 -18.50 10.27 -50.42
C ALA A 25 -17.50 10.47 -49.27
N ARG A 26 -17.39 11.70 -48.76
CA ARG A 26 -16.52 12.01 -47.61
C ARG A 26 -16.96 11.30 -46.34
N ILE A 27 -18.27 11.23 -46.04
CA ILE A 27 -18.78 10.48 -44.89
C ILE A 27 -18.46 8.99 -45.02
N ARG A 28 -18.65 8.38 -46.21
CA ARG A 28 -18.30 6.98 -46.44
C ARG A 28 -16.81 6.70 -46.21
N GLU A 29 -15.96 7.60 -46.68
CA GLU A 29 -14.51 7.50 -46.44
C GLU A 29 -14.18 7.58 -44.95
N LEU A 30 -14.76 8.54 -44.22
CA LEU A 30 -14.55 8.68 -42.78
C LEU A 30 -15.07 7.47 -42.00
N VAL A 31 -16.21 6.90 -42.40
CA VAL A 31 -16.76 5.66 -41.80
C VAL A 31 -15.82 4.47 -42.07
N ALA A 32 -15.31 4.32 -43.29
CA ALA A 32 -14.35 3.26 -43.63
C ALA A 32 -13.04 3.39 -42.84
N GLN A 33 -12.52 4.61 -42.70
CA GLN A 33 -11.34 4.89 -41.88
C GLN A 33 -11.62 4.60 -40.39
N GLY A 34 -12.78 5.01 -39.89
CA GLY A 34 -13.21 4.72 -38.51
C GLY A 34 -13.32 3.22 -38.24
N ALA A 35 -13.94 2.47 -39.14
CA ALA A 35 -14.07 1.02 -39.06
C ALA A 35 -12.69 0.32 -39.08
N SER A 36 -11.79 0.73 -39.99
CA SER A 36 -10.44 0.19 -40.04
C SER A 36 -9.64 0.45 -38.76
N ARG A 37 -9.72 1.66 -38.20
CA ARG A 37 -9.06 2.02 -36.93
C ARG A 37 -9.66 1.26 -35.75
N ALA A 38 -10.98 1.12 -35.70
CA ALA A 38 -11.67 0.35 -34.65
C ALA A 38 -11.24 -1.12 -34.70
N GLN A 39 -11.21 -1.72 -35.89
CA GLN A 39 -10.76 -3.11 -36.07
C GLN A 39 -9.31 -3.29 -35.61
N ALA A 40 -8.41 -2.38 -36.02
CA ALA A 40 -7.01 -2.42 -35.58
C ALA A 40 -6.87 -2.28 -34.06
N ARG A 41 -7.70 -1.42 -33.43
CA ARG A 41 -7.72 -1.24 -31.98
C ARG A 41 -8.24 -2.48 -31.26
N MET A 42 -9.28 -3.13 -31.77
CA MET A 42 -9.82 -4.38 -31.20
C MET A 42 -8.76 -5.48 -31.23
N VAL A 43 -8.11 -5.69 -32.37
CA VAL A 43 -7.01 -6.68 -32.50
C VAL A 43 -5.88 -6.39 -31.51
N ALA A 44 -5.49 -5.12 -31.35
CA ALA A 44 -4.45 -4.75 -30.38
C ALA A 44 -4.89 -4.99 -28.93
N LEU A 45 -6.16 -4.74 -28.59
CA LEU A 45 -6.70 -5.02 -27.25
C LEU A 45 -6.74 -6.51 -26.96
N ASP A 46 -7.14 -7.34 -27.93
CA ASP A 46 -7.15 -8.79 -27.77
C ASP A 46 -5.73 -9.34 -27.56
N GLN A 47 -4.74 -8.82 -28.29
CA GLN A 47 -3.34 -9.18 -28.11
C GLN A 47 -2.82 -8.76 -26.72
N LEU A 48 -3.13 -7.55 -26.27
CA LEU A 48 -2.74 -7.08 -24.94
C LEU A 48 -3.41 -7.89 -23.83
N ALA A 49 -4.68 -8.28 -24.01
CA ALA A 49 -5.38 -9.13 -23.06
C ALA A 49 -4.70 -10.51 -22.94
N LEU A 50 -4.36 -11.15 -24.06
CA LEU A 50 -3.63 -12.42 -24.06
C LEU A 50 -2.26 -12.30 -23.37
N GLN A 51 -1.52 -11.23 -23.65
CA GLN A 51 -0.23 -10.97 -23.01
C GLN A 51 -0.39 -10.75 -21.51
N ALA A 52 -1.36 -9.96 -21.08
CA ALA A 52 -1.64 -9.71 -19.67
C ALA A 52 -2.03 -11.01 -18.94
N SER A 53 -2.87 -11.85 -19.55
CA SER A 53 -3.23 -13.16 -18.99
C SER A 53 -2.03 -14.08 -18.85
N ALA A 54 -1.14 -14.13 -19.84
CA ALA A 54 0.08 -14.93 -19.76
C ALA A 54 1.03 -14.44 -18.66
N LEU A 55 1.13 -13.13 -18.45
CA LEU A 55 1.93 -12.53 -17.37
C LEU A 55 1.29 -12.67 -15.98
N ALA A 56 -0.03 -12.90 -15.92
CA ALA A 56 -0.76 -13.07 -14.67
C ALA A 56 -0.65 -14.50 -14.09
N THR A 57 -0.18 -15.46 -14.87
CA THR A 57 0.16 -16.80 -14.39
C THR A 57 1.53 -16.74 -13.72
N MET A 58 1.57 -17.00 -12.41
CA MET A 58 2.78 -16.99 -11.60
C MET A 58 3.04 -18.40 -11.05
N ASP A 59 4.32 -18.77 -10.90
CA ASP A 59 4.70 -19.99 -10.21
C ASP A 59 4.73 -19.72 -8.70
N TYR A 60 3.77 -20.28 -7.97
CA TYR A 60 3.67 -20.13 -6.51
C TYR A 60 4.44 -21.21 -5.74
N ASP A 61 4.82 -22.32 -6.39
CA ASP A 61 5.29 -23.53 -5.71
C ASP A 61 6.55 -23.28 -4.87
N PHE A 62 7.46 -22.44 -5.36
CA PHE A 62 8.71 -22.13 -4.65
C PHE A 62 8.53 -21.17 -3.47
N LEU A 63 7.41 -20.44 -3.42
CA LEU A 63 7.06 -19.55 -2.30
C LEU A 63 6.10 -20.22 -1.31
N PHE A 64 5.47 -21.33 -1.69
CA PHE A 64 4.44 -21.96 -0.88
C PHE A 64 5.00 -23.02 0.08
N ASP A 65 4.81 -22.80 1.38
CA ASP A 65 5.09 -23.80 2.40
C ASP A 65 3.89 -24.73 2.56
N LYS A 66 4.03 -25.97 2.08
CA LYS A 66 2.96 -26.98 2.08
C LYS A 66 2.52 -27.42 3.48
N VAL A 67 3.40 -27.31 4.49
CA VAL A 67 3.10 -27.70 5.87
C VAL A 67 2.29 -26.60 6.55
N ARG A 68 2.74 -25.35 6.43
CA ARG A 68 2.06 -24.18 6.99
C ARG A 68 0.83 -23.76 6.19
N ARG A 69 0.76 -24.15 4.92
CA ARG A 69 -0.23 -23.68 3.92
C ARG A 69 -0.22 -22.16 3.79
N GLN A 70 0.99 -21.58 3.80
CA GLN A 70 1.22 -20.14 3.75
C GLN A 70 2.29 -19.82 2.72
N LEU A 71 2.25 -18.60 2.20
CA LEU A 71 3.31 -18.06 1.34
C LEU A 71 4.41 -17.42 2.19
N VAL A 72 5.67 -17.68 1.86
CA VAL A 72 6.80 -16.89 2.36
C VAL A 72 6.75 -15.48 1.77
N ILE A 73 7.32 -14.51 2.50
CA ILE A 73 7.30 -13.11 2.07
C ILE A 73 8.14 -12.88 0.80
N GLY A 74 9.26 -13.58 0.69
CA GLY A 74 10.19 -13.39 -0.41
C GLY A 74 11.15 -14.54 -0.60
N TYR A 75 11.84 -14.49 -1.75
CA TYR A 75 12.90 -15.41 -2.12
C TYR A 75 14.13 -14.61 -2.55
N ASN A 76 15.26 -14.86 -1.89
CA ASN A 76 16.52 -14.27 -2.25
C ASN A 76 17.19 -15.09 -3.35
N VAL A 77 17.24 -14.54 -4.56
CA VAL A 77 17.86 -15.19 -5.72
C VAL A 77 19.37 -15.39 -5.54
N GLY A 78 20.07 -14.44 -4.91
CA GLY A 78 21.52 -14.52 -4.71
C GLY A 78 21.92 -15.57 -3.67
N GLU A 79 21.08 -15.78 -2.67
CA GLU A 79 21.30 -16.76 -1.59
C GLU A 79 20.55 -18.08 -1.81
N HIS A 80 19.76 -18.17 -2.88
CA HIS A 80 18.91 -19.31 -3.21
C HIS A 80 18.03 -19.81 -2.05
N ARG A 81 17.49 -18.88 -1.25
CA ARG A 81 16.68 -19.23 -0.07
C ARG A 81 15.42 -18.38 0.04
N CYS A 82 14.38 -19.00 0.58
CA CYS A 82 13.21 -18.28 1.04
C CYS A 82 13.51 -17.48 2.31
N ASP A 83 12.77 -16.40 2.49
CA ASP A 83 12.69 -15.72 3.77
C ASP A 83 12.11 -16.65 4.85
N SER A 84 12.46 -16.38 6.11
CA SER A 84 11.93 -17.12 7.26
C SER A 84 10.55 -16.62 7.72
N SER A 85 10.06 -15.55 7.11
CA SER A 85 8.81 -14.88 7.48
C SER A 85 7.70 -15.22 6.48
N TYR A 86 6.46 -15.26 6.98
CA TYR A 86 5.29 -15.71 6.24
C TYR A 86 4.18 -14.66 6.31
N TYR A 87 3.29 -14.66 5.31
CA TYR A 87 2.03 -13.94 5.38
C TYR A 87 1.00 -14.80 6.10
N ASP A 88 0.85 -14.55 7.40
CA ASP A 88 0.12 -15.43 8.31
C ASP A 88 -1.12 -14.79 8.94
N LEU A 89 -1.55 -13.58 8.53
CA LEU A 89 -2.72 -12.89 9.08
C LEU A 89 -3.77 -12.59 8.01
N LEU A 90 -5.05 -12.70 8.37
CA LEU A 90 -6.16 -12.35 7.48
C LEU A 90 -6.29 -10.82 7.32
N ALA A 91 -5.96 -10.05 8.36
CA ALA A 91 -5.82 -8.60 8.29
C ALA A 91 -4.47 -8.20 7.69
N SER A 92 -4.31 -8.47 6.39
CA SER A 92 -3.16 -8.07 5.59
C SER A 92 -3.57 -7.89 4.13
N GLU A 93 -2.82 -7.07 3.42
CA GLU A 93 -2.84 -6.94 1.97
C GLU A 93 -2.62 -8.28 1.24
N ALA A 94 -1.85 -9.20 1.84
CA ALA A 94 -1.51 -10.49 1.27
C ALA A 94 -2.72 -11.43 1.11
N ARG A 95 -3.86 -11.12 1.75
CA ARG A 95 -5.11 -11.84 1.52
C ARG A 95 -5.56 -11.76 0.06
N LEU A 96 -5.27 -10.65 -0.63
CA LEU A 96 -5.57 -10.51 -2.05
C LEU A 96 -4.79 -11.53 -2.88
N CYS A 97 -3.49 -11.68 -2.61
CA CYS A 97 -2.64 -12.66 -3.27
C CYS A 97 -3.15 -14.09 -3.03
N ASN A 98 -3.44 -14.44 -1.76
CA ASN A 98 -4.00 -15.74 -1.41
C ASN A 98 -5.33 -16.00 -2.15
N PHE A 99 -6.25 -15.04 -2.19
CA PHE A 99 -7.52 -15.19 -2.89
C PHE A 99 -7.29 -15.47 -4.39
N ILE A 100 -6.45 -14.68 -5.05
CA ILE A 100 -6.19 -14.83 -6.49
C ILE A 100 -5.56 -16.20 -6.78
N ALA A 101 -4.56 -16.61 -6.00
CA ALA A 101 -3.87 -17.88 -6.19
C ALA A 101 -4.80 -19.09 -5.95
N ILE A 102 -5.71 -19.01 -4.97
CA ILE A 102 -6.76 -20.03 -4.76
C ILE A 102 -7.72 -20.06 -5.96
N ALA A 103 -8.18 -18.89 -6.42
CA ALA A 103 -9.10 -18.81 -7.54
C ALA A 103 -8.50 -19.34 -8.85
N GLN A 104 -7.19 -19.16 -9.04
CA GLN A 104 -6.42 -19.73 -10.15
C GLN A 104 -6.14 -21.23 -10.01
N GLY A 105 -6.38 -21.82 -8.83
CA GLY A 105 -6.09 -23.22 -8.54
C GLY A 105 -4.63 -23.50 -8.17
N GLU A 106 -3.81 -22.46 -7.98
CA GLU A 106 -2.40 -22.54 -7.63
C GLU A 106 -2.18 -22.84 -6.13
N LEU A 107 -3.12 -22.40 -5.28
CA LEU A 107 -3.11 -22.70 -3.86
C LEU A 107 -4.36 -23.48 -3.43
N PRO A 108 -4.24 -24.39 -2.44
CA PRO A 108 -5.40 -25.04 -1.86
C PRO A 108 -6.26 -24.03 -1.08
N GLN A 109 -7.59 -24.25 -1.07
CA GLN A 109 -8.53 -23.36 -0.38
C GLN A 109 -8.20 -23.21 1.12
N GLU A 110 -7.62 -24.25 1.72
CA GLU A 110 -7.17 -24.28 3.10
C GLU A 110 -6.12 -23.22 3.43
N SER A 111 -5.38 -22.69 2.44
CA SER A 111 -4.46 -21.57 2.63
C SER A 111 -5.18 -20.32 3.11
N TRP A 112 -6.42 -20.08 2.68
CA TRP A 112 -7.25 -18.97 3.18
C TRP A 112 -7.53 -19.10 4.67
N PHE A 113 -7.80 -20.32 5.13
CA PHE A 113 -8.12 -20.62 6.53
C PHE A 113 -6.87 -20.78 7.41
N ALA A 114 -5.70 -20.94 6.80
CA ALA A 114 -4.40 -20.93 7.49
C ALA A 114 -3.94 -19.51 7.88
N LEU A 115 -4.58 -18.46 7.33
CA LEU A 115 -4.38 -17.10 7.79
C LEU A 115 -4.92 -16.94 9.23
N GLY A 116 -4.26 -16.16 10.07
CA GLY A 116 -4.62 -15.95 11.46
C GLY A 116 -5.82 -15.02 11.59
N ARG A 117 -6.77 -15.38 12.46
CA ARG A 117 -7.90 -14.54 12.88
C ARG A 117 -7.69 -14.03 14.31
N LEU A 118 -6.57 -13.36 14.56
CA LEU A 118 -6.32 -12.75 15.87
C LEU A 118 -7.24 -11.55 16.04
N LEU A 119 -8.05 -11.54 17.10
CA LEU A 119 -9.07 -10.54 17.34
C LEU A 119 -8.76 -9.70 18.58
N THR A 120 -9.00 -8.41 18.47
CA THR A 120 -9.10 -7.47 19.59
C THR A 120 -10.49 -6.84 19.63
N ILE A 121 -10.78 -6.09 20.69
CA ILE A 121 -12.00 -5.28 20.79
C ILE A 121 -11.59 -3.81 20.73
N THR A 122 -12.18 -3.07 19.81
CA THR A 122 -11.99 -1.63 19.68
C THR A 122 -13.33 -0.96 19.47
N GLY A 123 -13.64 0.09 20.24
CA GLY A 123 -14.95 0.76 20.15
C GLY A 123 -16.15 -0.13 20.50
N GLY A 124 -15.93 -1.30 21.11
CA GLY A 124 -16.98 -2.29 21.42
C GLY A 124 -17.17 -3.38 20.35
N GLU A 125 -16.48 -3.29 19.22
CA GLU A 125 -16.60 -4.23 18.10
C GLU A 125 -15.34 -5.10 17.95
N PRO A 126 -15.48 -6.40 17.58
CA PRO A 126 -14.35 -7.22 17.16
C PRO A 126 -13.62 -6.66 15.95
N VAL A 127 -12.29 -6.64 16.02
CA VAL A 127 -11.40 -6.21 14.93
C VAL A 127 -10.27 -7.22 14.78
N LEU A 128 -9.96 -7.63 13.55
CA LEU A 128 -8.75 -8.41 13.27
C LEU A 128 -7.49 -7.57 13.48
N LEU A 129 -6.53 -8.10 14.21
CA LEU A 129 -5.20 -7.51 14.37
C LEU A 129 -4.38 -7.77 13.10
N SER A 130 -3.75 -6.72 12.57
CA SER A 130 -2.72 -6.83 11.55
C SER A 130 -1.33 -6.88 12.20
N TRP A 131 -0.27 -7.03 11.41
CA TRP A 131 1.08 -7.01 11.97
C TRP A 131 1.45 -5.59 12.40
N GLY A 132 1.24 -4.62 11.52
CA GLY A 132 1.68 -3.24 11.71
C GLY A 132 0.64 -2.29 12.28
N GLY A 133 -0.65 -2.65 12.32
CA GLY A 133 -1.75 -1.72 12.58
C GLY A 133 -1.90 -0.64 11.51
N SER A 134 -1.38 -0.89 10.30
CA SER A 134 -1.27 0.06 9.20
C SER A 134 -2.56 0.09 8.38
N MET A 135 -3.04 1.27 7.98
CA MET A 135 -4.30 1.40 7.25
C MET A 135 -4.31 0.59 5.93
N PHE A 136 -3.18 0.49 5.24
CA PHE A 136 -3.10 -0.25 3.98
C PHE A 136 -3.39 -1.75 4.13
N GLU A 137 -2.98 -2.37 5.24
CA GLU A 137 -3.15 -3.83 5.49
C GLU A 137 -4.65 -4.18 5.45
N TYR A 138 -5.47 -3.24 5.91
CA TYR A 138 -6.92 -3.36 5.94
C TYR A 138 -7.56 -2.96 4.61
N LEU A 139 -7.20 -1.80 4.05
CA LEU A 139 -7.99 -1.16 3.01
C LEU A 139 -7.45 -1.34 1.59
N MET A 140 -6.16 -1.62 1.41
CA MET A 140 -5.58 -1.80 0.07
C MET A 140 -6.31 -2.89 -0.74
N PRO A 141 -6.68 -4.07 -0.16
CA PRO A 141 -7.43 -5.06 -0.91
C PRO A 141 -8.79 -4.56 -1.42
N LEU A 142 -9.46 -3.65 -0.71
CA LEU A 142 -10.77 -3.14 -1.11
C LEU A 142 -10.74 -2.35 -2.43
N LEU A 143 -9.57 -1.89 -2.87
CA LEU A 143 -9.42 -1.22 -4.17
C LEU A 143 -9.88 -2.09 -5.34
N VAL A 144 -9.74 -3.41 -5.22
CA VAL A 144 -10.05 -4.37 -6.29
C VAL A 144 -10.93 -5.52 -5.83
N MET A 145 -10.79 -5.98 -4.59
CA MET A 145 -11.53 -7.12 -4.03
C MET A 145 -12.79 -6.64 -3.31
N PRO A 146 -13.97 -7.22 -3.59
CA PRO A 146 -15.21 -6.84 -2.92
C PRO A 146 -15.17 -7.19 -1.43
N THR A 147 -16.05 -6.53 -0.67
CA THR A 147 -16.38 -6.88 0.70
C THR A 147 -17.90 -6.97 0.82
N TYR A 148 -18.37 -7.76 1.78
CA TYR A 148 -19.80 -8.00 2.00
C TYR A 148 -20.19 -7.50 3.37
N GLU A 149 -21.30 -6.76 3.44
CA GLU A 149 -21.81 -6.19 4.68
C GLU A 149 -22.02 -7.27 5.76
N ASN A 150 -21.73 -6.94 7.02
CA ASN A 150 -21.89 -7.84 8.17
C ASN A 150 -21.00 -9.10 8.11
N THR A 151 -19.87 -9.02 7.43
CA THR A 151 -18.81 -10.03 7.48
C THR A 151 -17.67 -9.60 8.39
N LEU A 152 -16.82 -10.55 8.78
CA LEU A 152 -15.66 -10.28 9.63
C LEU A 152 -14.70 -9.25 8.99
N LEU A 153 -14.45 -9.35 7.68
CA LEU A 153 -13.58 -8.42 6.97
C LEU A 153 -14.19 -7.02 6.87
N ASP A 154 -15.49 -6.93 6.58
CA ASP A 154 -16.22 -5.67 6.51
C ASP A 154 -16.18 -4.92 7.84
N GLN A 155 -16.58 -5.60 8.91
CA GLN A 155 -16.54 -5.05 10.26
C GLN A 155 -15.12 -4.63 10.67
N THR A 156 -14.12 -5.45 10.36
CA THR A 156 -12.71 -5.12 10.64
C THR A 156 -12.30 -3.83 9.93
N CYS A 157 -12.66 -3.65 8.66
CA CYS A 157 -12.31 -2.45 7.90
C CYS A 157 -12.97 -1.20 8.49
N VAL A 158 -14.24 -1.27 8.87
CA VAL A 158 -14.96 -0.17 9.53
C VAL A 158 -14.28 0.21 10.85
N ALA A 159 -14.09 -0.77 11.74
CA ALA A 159 -13.54 -0.53 13.06
C ALA A 159 -12.07 -0.06 13.03
N ALA A 160 -11.27 -0.54 12.08
CA ALA A 160 -9.90 -0.05 11.88
C ALA A 160 -9.87 1.44 11.51
N VAL A 161 -10.78 1.90 10.64
CA VAL A 161 -10.89 3.32 10.27
C VAL A 161 -11.37 4.16 11.45
N GLU A 162 -12.38 3.70 12.19
CA GLU A 162 -12.86 4.39 13.38
C GLU A 162 -11.76 4.56 14.44
N ARG A 163 -10.98 3.50 14.68
CA ARG A 163 -9.87 3.57 15.63
C ARG A 163 -8.78 4.53 15.17
N GLN A 164 -8.46 4.56 13.88
CA GLN A 164 -7.52 5.52 13.30
C GLN A 164 -8.00 6.98 13.50
N ILE A 165 -9.29 7.25 13.30
CA ILE A 165 -9.90 8.56 13.56
C ILE A 165 -9.76 8.94 15.03
N GLU A 166 -10.10 8.02 15.93
CA GLU A 166 -9.99 8.23 17.38
C GLU A 166 -8.54 8.48 17.81
N TYR A 167 -7.59 7.72 17.29
CA TYR A 167 -6.17 7.86 17.62
C TYR A 167 -5.63 9.21 17.16
N GLY A 168 -6.01 9.67 15.96
CA GLY A 168 -5.67 11.02 15.49
C GLY A 168 -6.21 12.10 16.44
N ARG A 169 -7.43 11.93 16.95
CA ARG A 169 -8.05 12.84 17.93
C ARG A 169 -7.30 12.84 19.26
N GLU A 170 -6.97 11.66 19.81
CA GLU A 170 -6.20 11.49 21.05
C GLU A 170 -4.82 12.18 20.96
N ARG A 171 -4.18 12.08 19.80
CA ARG A 171 -2.86 12.68 19.52
C ARG A 171 -2.94 14.14 19.06
N GLY A 172 -4.13 14.70 18.84
CA GLY A 172 -4.34 16.08 18.40
C GLY A 172 -3.92 16.37 16.95
N VAL A 173 -3.81 15.35 16.10
CA VAL A 173 -3.33 15.46 14.71
C VAL A 173 -4.40 14.95 13.72
N PRO A 174 -4.25 15.16 12.40
CA PRO A 174 -5.02 14.41 11.41
C PRO A 174 -4.79 12.89 11.55
N TRP A 175 -5.65 12.07 10.96
CA TRP A 175 -5.51 10.60 10.97
C TRP A 175 -5.09 10.06 9.60
N GLY A 176 -4.83 8.76 9.50
CA GLY A 176 -4.31 8.11 8.30
C GLY A 176 -2.87 7.62 8.49
N ILE A 177 -2.63 6.86 9.55
CA ILE A 177 -1.32 6.28 9.84
C ILE A 177 -1.16 5.01 9.02
N SER A 178 -0.13 4.97 8.21
CA SER A 178 0.20 3.83 7.37
C SER A 178 1.70 3.87 7.04
N GLU A 179 2.24 2.82 6.44
CA GLU A 179 3.57 2.81 5.83
C GLU A 179 3.78 4.00 4.91
N CYS A 180 4.87 4.72 5.11
CA CYS A 180 5.17 5.92 4.32
C CYS A 180 6.62 6.36 4.51
N GLY A 181 7.01 7.36 3.70
CA GLY A 181 8.19 8.17 3.96
C GLY A 181 8.06 8.98 5.24
N TYR A 182 9.17 9.19 5.97
CA TYR A 182 9.20 9.98 7.21
C TYR A 182 10.39 10.93 7.27
N ASN A 183 10.44 11.84 8.25
CA ASN A 183 11.43 12.93 8.33
C ASN A 183 12.81 12.47 8.85
N THR A 184 13.35 11.42 8.23
CA THR A 184 14.74 11.00 8.33
C THR A 184 15.25 10.80 6.92
N VAL A 185 16.50 11.19 6.66
CA VAL A 185 17.11 11.06 5.33
C VAL A 185 18.38 10.22 5.36
N ASP A 186 18.68 9.55 4.25
CA ASP A 186 19.97 8.89 4.05
C ASP A 186 21.08 9.90 3.68
N VAL A 187 22.28 9.37 3.43
CA VAL A 187 23.45 10.13 2.97
C VAL A 187 23.24 10.86 1.63
N HIS A 188 22.21 10.47 0.86
CA HIS A 188 21.83 11.07 -0.42
C HIS A 188 20.63 12.00 -0.31
N LEU A 189 20.18 12.31 0.92
CA LEU A 189 19.02 13.15 1.21
C LEU A 189 17.68 12.56 0.76
N ASN A 190 17.59 11.25 0.60
CA ASN A 190 16.32 10.58 0.35
C ASN A 190 15.61 10.30 1.67
N TYR A 191 14.32 10.66 1.74
CA TYR A 191 13.47 10.26 2.86
C TYR A 191 13.48 8.74 3.03
N GLN A 192 13.63 8.30 4.27
CA GLN A 192 13.55 6.90 4.63
C GLN A 192 12.08 6.46 4.66
N TYR A 193 11.86 5.16 4.46
CA TYR A 193 10.54 4.55 4.38
C TYR A 193 10.41 3.43 5.40
N ARG A 194 9.26 3.33 6.05
CA ARG A 194 8.95 2.22 6.98
C ARG A 194 7.45 2.09 7.20
N ALA A 195 7.07 0.96 7.82
CA ALA A 195 5.72 0.75 8.31
C ALA A 195 5.44 1.55 9.60
N PHE A 196 4.26 2.16 9.66
CA PHE A 196 3.65 2.79 10.82
C PHE A 196 2.24 2.26 10.99
N GLY A 197 1.69 2.35 12.20
CA GLY A 197 0.31 1.98 12.43
C GLY A 197 -0.16 2.36 13.83
N VAL A 198 -1.45 2.12 14.07
CA VAL A 198 -2.07 2.41 15.36
C VAL A 198 -1.79 1.25 16.32
N PRO A 199 -1.28 1.51 17.54
CA PRO A 199 -0.88 0.45 18.47
C PRO A 199 -1.96 -0.59 18.77
N ASP A 200 -3.22 -0.16 18.86
CA ASP A 200 -4.32 -1.04 19.24
C ASP A 200 -4.75 -1.99 18.11
N LEU A 201 -4.26 -1.77 16.89
CA LEU A 201 -4.56 -2.56 15.70
C LEU A 201 -3.42 -3.51 15.29
N GLY A 202 -2.24 -3.36 15.89
CA GLY A 202 -1.03 -4.06 15.45
C GLY A 202 -0.39 -4.95 16.51
N LEU A 203 0.20 -6.06 16.08
CA LEU A 203 0.99 -6.94 16.97
C LEU A 203 2.40 -6.40 17.24
N LYS A 204 2.94 -5.58 16.33
CA LYS A 204 4.30 -5.04 16.42
C LYS A 204 4.44 -4.12 17.64
N ARG A 205 5.51 -4.33 18.43
CA ARG A 205 5.87 -3.44 19.56
C ARG A 205 6.39 -2.09 19.06
N GLY A 206 6.20 -1.05 19.88
CA GLY A 206 6.75 0.29 19.60
C GLY A 206 5.95 1.11 18.58
N LEU A 207 4.77 0.65 18.13
CA LEU A 207 3.94 1.40 17.18
C LEU A 207 3.55 2.81 17.67
N GLY A 208 3.51 3.03 18.99
CA GLY A 208 3.12 4.31 19.58
C GLY A 208 4.23 5.36 19.64
N GLU A 209 5.48 4.98 19.33
CA GLU A 209 6.67 5.84 19.42
C GLU A 209 6.74 6.87 18.30
N ASP A 210 6.16 6.53 17.15
CA ASP A 210 6.16 7.36 15.96
C ASP A 210 4.75 7.84 15.62
N LEU A 211 4.66 9.08 15.16
CA LEU A 211 3.40 9.69 14.76
C LEU A 211 3.56 10.31 13.37
N VAL A 212 3.32 9.50 12.35
CA VAL A 212 3.43 9.90 10.93
C VAL A 212 2.11 9.64 10.24
N VAL A 213 1.59 10.66 9.55
CA VAL A 213 0.30 10.61 8.87
C VAL A 213 0.52 10.68 7.37
N ALA A 214 -0.05 9.73 6.64
CA ALA A 214 0.06 9.59 5.20
C ALA A 214 -1.29 9.90 4.53
N PRO A 215 -1.38 10.91 3.64
CA PRO A 215 -2.65 11.27 3.02
C PRO A 215 -3.32 10.15 2.20
N TYR A 216 -2.53 9.27 1.58
CA TYR A 216 -3.10 8.16 0.81
C TYR A 216 -3.90 7.19 1.68
N ALA A 217 -3.53 7.01 2.96
CA ALA A 217 -4.28 6.19 3.90
C ALA A 217 -5.66 6.79 4.22
N SER A 218 -5.74 8.13 4.29
CA SER A 218 -7.02 8.83 4.36
C SER A 218 -7.82 8.68 3.06
N ALA A 219 -7.15 8.69 1.91
CA ALA A 219 -7.81 8.44 0.62
C ALA A 219 -8.38 7.01 0.55
N LEU A 220 -7.66 5.99 1.02
CA LEU A 220 -8.19 4.62 1.09
C LEU A 220 -9.49 4.53 1.90
N ALA A 221 -9.59 5.30 2.99
CA ALA A 221 -10.79 5.34 3.82
C ALA A 221 -12.04 5.91 3.13
N LEU A 222 -11.91 6.52 1.94
CA LEU A 222 -13.06 6.90 1.10
C LEU A 222 -13.96 5.70 0.75
N MET A 223 -13.39 4.48 0.75
CA MET A 223 -14.12 3.24 0.46
C MET A 223 -14.97 2.76 1.64
N VAL A 224 -14.79 3.34 2.83
CA VAL A 224 -15.44 2.92 4.09
C VAL A 224 -16.24 4.07 4.69
N THR A 225 -15.60 5.20 5.00
CA THR A 225 -16.22 6.38 5.65
C THR A 225 -15.95 7.66 4.82
N PRO A 226 -16.64 7.81 3.66
CA PRO A 226 -16.29 8.83 2.65
C PRO A 226 -16.32 10.27 3.18
N GLU A 227 -17.29 10.62 4.02
CA GLU A 227 -17.41 11.98 4.56
C GLU A 227 -16.23 12.33 5.48
N ALA A 228 -15.88 11.44 6.41
CA ALA A 228 -14.77 11.63 7.34
C ALA A 228 -13.43 11.71 6.60
N ALA A 229 -13.23 10.82 5.61
CA ALA A 229 -12.05 10.82 4.77
C ALA A 229 -11.89 12.13 3.99
N CYS A 230 -12.97 12.63 3.36
CA CYS A 230 -12.97 13.91 2.64
C CYS A 230 -12.58 15.09 3.56
N LEU A 231 -13.19 15.18 4.75
CA LEU A 231 -12.88 16.23 5.72
C LEU A 231 -11.41 16.17 6.17
N ASN A 232 -10.87 14.96 6.40
CA ASN A 232 -9.49 14.79 6.80
C ASN A 232 -8.50 15.15 5.69
N LEU A 233 -8.80 14.77 4.43
CA LEU A 233 -8.01 15.16 3.26
C LEU A 233 -8.00 16.68 3.04
N GLN A 234 -9.13 17.35 3.23
CA GLN A 234 -9.21 18.82 3.18
C GLN A 234 -8.37 19.47 4.27
N ARG A 235 -8.41 18.93 5.50
CA ARG A 235 -7.55 19.37 6.60
C ARG A 235 -6.07 19.20 6.26
N LEU A 236 -5.66 18.02 5.80
CA LEU A 236 -4.28 17.76 5.37
C LEU A 236 -3.82 18.73 4.26
N ALA A 237 -4.69 19.03 3.29
CA ALA A 237 -4.41 20.02 2.27
C ALA A 237 -4.20 21.42 2.85
N ALA A 238 -5.06 21.84 3.79
CA ALA A 238 -4.94 23.12 4.51
C ALA A 238 -3.67 23.20 5.38
N ASP A 239 -3.21 22.07 5.92
CA ASP A 239 -1.96 21.93 6.66
C ASP A 239 -0.71 21.95 5.74
N GLY A 240 -0.89 22.22 4.43
CA GLY A 240 0.21 22.44 3.48
C GLY A 240 0.74 21.18 2.81
N LEU A 241 0.02 20.05 2.89
CA LEU A 241 0.40 18.82 2.20
C LEU A 241 0.04 18.83 0.72
N ALA A 242 -0.68 19.83 0.21
CA ALA A 242 -0.96 19.94 -1.22
C ALA A 242 0.31 20.29 -2.00
N GLY A 243 0.61 19.48 -3.02
CA GLY A 243 1.73 19.66 -3.94
C GLY A 243 1.29 19.57 -5.41
N ARG A 244 2.26 19.66 -6.32
CA ARG A 244 2.01 19.69 -7.77
C ARG A 244 1.34 18.41 -8.30
N LEU A 245 1.62 17.25 -7.69
CA LEU A 245 1.14 15.94 -8.14
C LEU A 245 0.05 15.38 -7.23
N GLY A 246 -0.63 16.23 -6.46
CA GLY A 246 -1.55 15.82 -5.40
C GLY A 246 -0.95 16.04 -4.02
N LEU A 247 -1.45 15.32 -3.02
CA LEU A 247 -0.93 15.41 -1.66
C LEU A 247 0.46 14.76 -1.58
N PHE A 248 1.36 15.41 -0.83
CA PHE A 248 2.69 14.88 -0.52
C PHE A 248 2.59 13.58 0.29
N GLU A 249 3.71 12.85 0.32
CA GLU A 249 3.83 11.52 0.92
C GLU A 249 3.30 11.43 2.35
N ALA A 250 3.74 12.33 3.23
CA ALA A 250 3.36 12.29 4.64
C ALA A 250 3.63 13.62 5.37
N ILE A 251 3.14 13.69 6.60
CA ILE A 251 3.54 14.66 7.61
C ILE A 251 3.96 13.91 8.88
N ASP A 252 5.16 14.21 9.36
CA ASP A 252 5.78 13.57 10.52
C ASP A 252 5.66 14.49 11.74
N TYR A 253 4.93 14.05 12.75
CA TYR A 253 4.72 14.74 14.02
C TYR A 253 5.62 14.21 15.15
N THR A 254 6.56 13.33 14.83
CA THR A 254 7.34 12.62 15.85
C THR A 254 8.34 13.58 16.53
N PRO A 255 8.25 13.83 17.85
CA PRO A 255 9.02 14.90 18.50
C PRO A 255 10.54 14.77 18.34
N SER A 256 11.07 13.54 18.37
CA SER A 256 12.50 13.27 18.24
C SER A 256 13.07 13.59 16.86
N ARG A 257 12.22 13.79 15.84
CA ARG A 257 12.60 14.15 14.47
C ARG A 257 12.32 15.60 14.09
N GLN A 258 11.79 16.40 15.02
CA GLN A 258 11.51 17.81 14.75
C GLN A 258 12.71 18.70 15.01
N ARG A 259 12.84 19.77 14.23
CA ARG A 259 13.77 20.85 14.55
C ARG A 259 13.24 21.65 15.73
N ARG A 260 14.13 22.36 16.42
CA ARG A 260 13.74 23.20 17.55
C ARG A 260 12.71 24.25 17.11
N GLY A 261 11.52 24.22 17.73
CA GLY A 261 10.42 25.14 17.44
C GLY A 261 9.44 24.67 16.37
N GLU A 262 9.69 23.51 15.74
CA GLU A 262 8.76 22.88 14.81
C GLU A 262 7.96 21.79 15.54
N SER A 263 6.67 21.67 15.21
CA SER A 263 5.78 20.60 15.72
C SER A 263 5.60 19.45 14.73
N SER A 264 5.96 19.67 13.46
CA SER A 264 5.82 18.69 12.39
C SER A 264 6.69 19.04 11.18
N ALA A 265 6.97 18.04 10.35
CA ALA A 265 7.70 18.18 9.11
C ALA A 265 6.97 17.49 7.95
N VAL A 266 6.78 18.20 6.84
CA VAL A 266 6.18 17.63 5.63
C VAL A 266 7.22 16.84 4.83
N VAL A 267 6.92 15.58 4.54
CA VAL A 267 7.73 14.70 3.72
C VAL A 267 7.42 14.99 2.25
N ARG A 268 8.23 15.86 1.64
CA ARG A 268 7.99 16.37 0.26
C ARG A 268 8.47 15.39 -0.82
N SER A 269 7.88 14.21 -0.85
CA SER A 269 8.06 13.21 -1.92
C SER A 269 6.71 12.74 -2.45
N PHE A 270 6.75 11.95 -3.52
CA PHE A 270 5.58 11.26 -4.07
C PHE A 270 5.96 9.82 -4.37
N MET A 271 5.15 8.87 -3.92
CA MET A 271 5.32 7.46 -4.28
C MET A 271 4.23 7.03 -5.27
N ALA A 272 4.63 6.37 -6.35
CA ALA A 272 3.71 5.99 -7.42
C ALA A 272 2.56 5.10 -6.93
N HIS A 273 2.83 4.17 -6.00
CA HIS A 273 1.80 3.29 -5.45
C HIS A 273 0.83 4.04 -4.53
N HIS A 274 1.28 4.96 -3.69
CA HIS A 274 0.40 5.81 -2.87
C HIS A 274 -0.52 6.70 -3.70
N GLN A 275 0.01 7.31 -4.77
CA GLN A 275 -0.80 8.10 -5.70
C GLN A 275 -1.78 7.22 -6.49
N GLY A 276 -1.33 6.04 -6.94
CA GLY A 276 -2.17 5.05 -7.62
C GLY A 276 -3.33 4.57 -6.75
N MET A 277 -3.05 4.21 -5.50
CA MET A 277 -4.07 3.82 -4.51
C MET A 277 -5.06 4.94 -4.23
N SER A 278 -4.58 6.17 -4.08
CA SER A 278 -5.45 7.34 -3.88
C SER A 278 -6.40 7.54 -5.07
N LEU A 279 -5.87 7.51 -6.30
CA LEU A 279 -6.68 7.63 -7.52
C LEU A 279 -7.74 6.52 -7.64
N LEU A 280 -7.37 5.28 -7.31
CA LEU A 280 -8.30 4.16 -7.31
C LEU A 280 -9.37 4.31 -6.22
N ALA A 281 -9.05 4.83 -5.04
CA ALA A 281 -10.04 5.10 -3.99
C ALA A 281 -11.01 6.22 -4.38
N PHE A 282 -10.54 7.28 -5.06
CA PHE A 282 -11.43 8.29 -5.64
C PHE A 282 -12.33 7.69 -6.72
N ALA A 283 -11.76 6.89 -7.63
CA ALA A 283 -12.53 6.22 -8.68
C ALA A 283 -13.55 5.23 -8.10
N TYR A 284 -13.22 4.54 -7.01
CA TYR A 284 -14.13 3.66 -6.29
C TYR A 284 -15.40 4.41 -5.88
N LEU A 285 -15.25 5.55 -5.20
CA LEU A 285 -16.36 6.34 -4.69
C LEU A 285 -17.14 7.02 -5.83
N LEU A 286 -16.44 7.67 -6.76
CA LEU A 286 -17.04 8.53 -7.79
C LEU A 286 -17.64 7.76 -8.97
N LEU A 287 -17.09 6.59 -9.30
CA LEU A 287 -17.47 5.82 -10.50
C LEU A 287 -18.22 4.53 -10.16
N GLY A 288 -18.62 4.36 -8.89
CA GLY A 288 -19.38 3.19 -8.45
C GLY A 288 -18.59 1.89 -8.56
N ARG A 289 -17.40 1.86 -7.94
CA ARG A 289 -16.57 0.66 -7.71
C ARG A 289 -16.17 -0.11 -8.98
N PRO A 290 -15.58 0.55 -10.00
CA PRO A 290 -15.33 -0.10 -11.30
C PRO A 290 -14.34 -1.28 -11.22
N MET A 291 -13.35 -1.22 -10.32
CA MET A 291 -12.36 -2.32 -10.20
C MET A 291 -12.94 -3.55 -9.50
N GLN A 292 -13.77 -3.37 -8.46
CA GLN A 292 -14.50 -4.49 -7.86
C GLN A 292 -15.44 -5.15 -8.86
N LYS A 293 -16.17 -4.37 -9.67
CA LYS A 293 -17.02 -4.93 -10.74
C LYS A 293 -16.22 -5.75 -11.76
N ARG A 294 -14.99 -5.35 -12.07
CA ARG A 294 -14.09 -6.13 -12.94
C ARG A 294 -13.63 -7.41 -12.25
N PHE A 295 -13.25 -7.32 -10.99
CA PHE A 295 -12.88 -8.47 -10.17
C PHE A 295 -14.01 -9.50 -10.10
N GLU A 296 -15.23 -9.06 -9.81
CA GLU A 296 -16.43 -9.91 -9.76
C GLU A 296 -16.89 -10.43 -11.13
N SER A 297 -16.36 -9.89 -12.24
CA SER A 297 -16.69 -10.35 -13.59
C SER A 297 -15.83 -11.53 -14.05
N ASP A 298 -14.74 -11.83 -13.35
CA ASP A 298 -13.87 -12.95 -13.66
C ASP A 298 -14.50 -14.28 -13.17
N PRO A 299 -14.71 -15.30 -14.04
CA PRO A 299 -15.33 -16.56 -13.65
C PRO A 299 -14.59 -17.33 -12.54
N LEU A 300 -13.26 -17.29 -12.51
CA LEU A 300 -12.47 -17.95 -11.47
C LEU A 300 -12.69 -17.28 -10.12
N PHE A 301 -12.78 -15.94 -10.14
CA PHE A 301 -13.01 -15.17 -8.92
C PHE A 301 -14.43 -15.37 -8.42
N GLN A 302 -15.43 -15.38 -9.32
CA GLN A 302 -16.83 -15.67 -8.99
C GLN A 302 -17.00 -16.99 -8.23
N ALA A 303 -16.31 -18.05 -8.67
CA ALA A 303 -16.34 -19.36 -8.01
C ALA A 303 -15.75 -19.33 -6.58
N THR A 304 -14.93 -18.32 -6.28
CA THR A 304 -14.15 -18.22 -5.04
C THR A 304 -14.70 -17.16 -4.07
N LEU A 305 -15.63 -16.31 -4.49
CA LEU A 305 -16.17 -15.18 -3.70
C LEU A 305 -16.71 -15.56 -2.32
N LEU A 306 -17.16 -16.81 -2.12
CA LEU A 306 -17.67 -17.29 -0.83
C LEU A 306 -16.62 -17.21 0.30
N LEU A 307 -15.32 -17.22 -0.02
CA LEU A 307 -14.25 -17.03 0.97
C LEU A 307 -14.33 -15.67 1.67
N LEU A 308 -14.90 -14.67 1.02
CA LEU A 308 -15.02 -13.31 1.54
C LEU A 308 -16.25 -13.13 2.45
N GLN A 309 -17.06 -14.17 2.64
CA GLN A 309 -18.32 -14.12 3.38
C GLN A 309 -18.21 -14.76 4.78
N GLU A 310 -17.01 -14.73 5.38
CA GLU A 310 -16.78 -15.24 6.72
C GLU A 310 -17.59 -14.44 7.75
N ARG A 311 -18.40 -15.16 8.56
CA ARG A 311 -19.24 -14.54 9.59
C ARG A 311 -18.39 -13.98 10.73
N ILE A 312 -18.90 -12.92 11.36
CA ILE A 312 -18.32 -12.38 12.59
C ILE A 312 -18.43 -13.46 13.70
N PRO A 313 -17.30 -13.85 14.33
CA PRO A 313 -17.33 -14.83 15.42
C PRO A 313 -18.19 -14.35 16.59
N ARG A 314 -19.02 -15.24 17.14
CA ARG A 314 -19.77 -14.93 18.36
C ARG A 314 -18.79 -14.84 19.53
N ALA A 315 -18.96 -13.81 20.37
CA ALA A 315 -18.10 -13.42 21.48
C ALA A 315 -17.86 -14.53 22.52
N THR A 316 -16.98 -15.48 22.20
CA THR A 316 -16.46 -16.48 23.13
C THR A 316 -15.01 -16.76 22.77
N ALA A 317 -14.11 -16.32 23.66
CA ALA A 317 -12.64 -16.41 23.61
C ALA A 317 -11.93 -15.39 22.70
N PHE A 318 -11.88 -14.13 23.15
CA PHE A 318 -10.89 -13.16 22.69
C PHE A 318 -9.54 -13.48 23.33
N HIS A 319 -8.55 -13.84 22.50
CA HIS A 319 -7.18 -14.08 22.95
C HIS A 319 -6.34 -12.84 22.70
N ALA A 320 -6.37 -11.90 23.64
CA ALA A 320 -5.28 -10.95 23.86
C ALA A 320 -4.55 -11.26 25.17
N ASN A 321 -4.26 -12.55 25.41
CA ASN A 321 -3.10 -12.88 26.22
C ASN A 321 -2.01 -13.13 25.20
N THR A 322 -1.04 -12.23 25.07
CA THR A 322 0.24 -12.53 24.44
C THR A 322 0.98 -13.51 25.36
N PRO A 323 1.08 -14.82 25.06
CA PRO A 323 2.20 -15.58 25.59
C PRO A 323 3.38 -15.21 24.70
N ASP A 324 4.36 -14.53 25.29
CA ASP A 324 5.75 -14.45 24.83
C ASP A 324 5.99 -14.89 23.36
N LEU A 325 5.67 -14.02 22.39
CA LEU A 325 6.16 -14.16 21.01
C LEU A 325 7.65 -13.75 20.96
N SER A 326 8.44 -14.35 21.84
CA SER A 326 9.89 -14.20 21.95
C SER A 326 10.65 -14.87 20.80
N GLU A 327 9.97 -15.55 19.87
CA GLU A 327 10.61 -16.32 18.79
C GLU A 327 10.48 -15.75 17.37
N LEU A 328 9.69 -14.69 17.15
CA LEU A 328 9.70 -13.98 15.85
C LEU A 328 10.75 -12.86 15.87
N ARG A 329 12.02 -13.26 15.88
CA ARG A 329 13.14 -12.38 15.47
C ARG A 329 13.02 -12.11 13.97
N VAL A 330 12.19 -11.15 13.60
CA VAL A 330 12.39 -10.45 12.33
C VAL A 330 13.69 -9.67 12.49
N ALA A 331 14.69 -10.05 11.70
CA ALA A 331 16.00 -9.43 11.63
C ALA A 331 15.88 -8.01 11.07
N ALA A 332 15.46 -7.08 11.92
CA ALA A 332 15.66 -5.65 11.71
C ALA A 332 16.87 -5.24 12.56
N SER A 333 17.92 -4.80 11.87
CA SER A 333 19.18 -4.23 12.37
C SER A 333 20.09 -5.19 13.15
N GLY A 334 21.40 -5.02 12.93
CA GLY A 334 22.47 -5.88 13.44
C GLY A 334 22.49 -6.01 14.97
N PRO A 335 23.44 -6.78 15.54
CA PRO A 335 23.48 -7.01 16.98
C PRO A 335 23.40 -5.67 17.69
N GLU A 336 22.32 -5.44 18.46
CA GLU A 336 22.32 -4.41 19.47
C GLU A 336 23.57 -4.66 20.29
N MET A 337 24.57 -3.79 20.12
CA MET A 337 25.73 -3.83 20.98
C MET A 337 25.19 -3.55 22.38
N PRO A 338 25.35 -4.47 23.34
CA PRO A 338 24.92 -4.21 24.70
C PRO A 338 25.57 -2.90 25.14
N VAL A 339 24.75 -1.94 25.59
CA VAL A 339 25.26 -0.67 26.11
C VAL A 339 26.13 -1.00 27.31
N ARG A 340 27.44 -0.89 27.11
CA ARG A 340 28.43 -1.19 28.15
C ARG A 340 28.61 0.05 29.02
N VAL A 341 28.04 0.02 30.22
CA VAL A 341 28.22 1.09 31.22
C VAL A 341 29.39 0.71 32.13
N LEU A 342 30.48 1.46 32.05
CA LEU A 342 31.64 1.33 32.95
C LEU A 342 31.56 2.44 33.99
N ALA A 343 31.29 2.07 35.25
CA ALA A 343 31.03 3.02 36.32
C ALA A 343 32.29 3.62 36.96
N SER A 344 33.49 3.14 36.58
CA SER A 344 34.75 3.59 37.14
C SER A 344 35.85 3.65 36.08
N PRO A 345 36.69 4.71 36.08
CA PRO A 345 37.92 4.74 35.29
C PRO A 345 39.01 3.80 35.84
N ASP A 346 38.91 3.41 37.11
CA ASP A 346 39.90 2.58 37.81
C ASP A 346 39.52 1.10 37.70
N THR A 347 39.99 0.43 36.65
CA THR A 347 39.84 -1.02 36.47
C THR A 347 41.20 -1.73 36.50
N ALA A 348 41.27 -2.92 37.10
CA ALA A 348 42.51 -3.70 37.18
C ALA A 348 43.09 -4.07 35.80
N ILE A 349 42.20 -4.22 34.81
CA ILE A 349 42.52 -4.36 33.39
C ILE A 349 41.79 -3.23 32.66
N PRO A 350 42.50 -2.34 31.93
CA PRO A 350 41.87 -1.28 31.15
C PRO A 350 40.92 -1.87 30.12
N GLU A 351 39.69 -1.37 30.12
CA GLU A 351 38.68 -1.79 29.16
C GLU A 351 38.76 -0.90 27.93
N VAL A 352 38.85 -1.51 26.75
CA VAL A 352 39.19 -0.82 25.51
C VAL A 352 38.08 -0.99 24.48
N GLN A 353 37.64 0.12 23.89
CA GLN A 353 36.76 0.13 22.72
C GLN A 353 37.58 0.45 21.47
N LEU A 354 37.49 -0.44 20.48
CA LEU A 354 38.08 -0.25 19.16
C LEU A 354 36.97 0.13 18.17
N LEU A 355 37.14 1.24 17.47
CA LEU A 355 36.23 1.71 16.42
C LEU A 355 37.01 1.79 15.10
N SER A 356 36.43 1.26 14.03
CA SER A 356 37.07 1.27 12.72
C SER A 356 36.03 1.32 11.61
N ASN A 357 36.32 2.09 10.56
CA ASN A 357 35.61 2.03 9.27
C ASN A 357 36.51 1.47 8.14
N GLY A 358 37.62 0.82 8.51
CA GLY A 358 38.60 0.25 7.59
C GLY A 358 39.68 1.23 7.11
N ARG A 359 39.49 2.55 7.26
CA ARG A 359 40.51 3.58 6.91
C ARG A 359 40.92 4.44 8.10
N TYR A 360 40.06 4.55 9.09
CA TYR A 360 40.32 5.25 10.34
C TYR A 360 40.10 4.27 11.50
N HIS A 361 41.07 4.22 12.41
CA HIS A 361 41.05 3.38 13.58
C HIS A 361 41.15 4.25 14.83
N VAL A 362 40.29 4.00 15.81
CA VAL A 362 40.31 4.68 17.10
C VAL A 362 40.31 3.63 18.20
N MET A 363 41.18 3.83 19.18
CA MET A 363 41.19 3.09 20.43
C MET A 363 40.88 4.05 21.57
N VAL A 364 39.89 3.73 22.40
CA VAL A 364 39.56 4.52 23.60
C VAL A 364 39.47 3.57 24.80
N THR A 365 40.06 3.94 25.92
CA THR A 365 39.95 3.23 27.19
C THR A 365 38.85 3.82 28.06
N ASN A 366 38.36 3.04 29.02
CA ASN A 366 37.39 3.49 30.02
C ASN A 366 37.87 4.67 30.88
N ALA A 367 39.19 4.86 31.01
CA ALA A 367 39.80 6.00 31.70
C ALA A 367 39.91 7.27 30.82
N GLY A 368 39.41 7.22 29.56
CA GLY A 368 39.43 8.34 28.62
C GLY A 368 40.74 8.51 27.83
N GLY A 369 41.71 7.63 28.01
CA GLY A 369 42.93 7.60 27.20
C GLY A 369 42.67 6.95 25.84
N GLY A 370 43.32 7.43 24.78
CA GLY A 370 43.10 6.87 23.45
C GLY A 370 44.16 7.23 22.42
N SER A 371 44.05 6.59 21.26
CA SER A 371 44.88 6.88 20.09
C SER A 371 44.03 6.79 18.82
N SER A 372 44.43 7.54 17.80
CA SER A 372 43.76 7.53 16.51
C SER A 372 44.75 7.37 15.36
N ARG A 373 44.35 6.64 14.32
CA ARG A 373 45.18 6.36 13.14
C ARG A 373 44.34 6.46 11.88
N TRP A 374 44.77 7.30 10.94
CA TRP A 374 44.22 7.33 9.58
C TRP A 374 45.20 6.65 8.62
N LYS A 375 44.79 5.52 8.05
CA LYS A 375 45.68 4.61 7.31
C LYS A 375 46.90 4.26 8.15
N ASP A 376 48.11 4.67 7.75
CA ASP A 376 49.35 4.41 8.46
C ASP A 376 49.90 5.63 9.22
N LEU A 377 49.10 6.71 9.33
CA LEU A 377 49.47 7.94 10.03
C LEU A 377 48.76 8.02 11.39
N ALA A 378 49.54 8.21 12.46
CA ALA A 378 49.00 8.57 13.77
C ALA A 378 48.47 10.01 13.76
N VAL A 379 47.30 10.24 14.35
CA VAL A 379 46.61 11.54 14.42
C VAL A 379 46.22 11.84 15.85
#